data_AF-A0AAZ1XW93-F1
#
_entry.id   AF-A0AAZ1XW93-F1
#
_cell.length_a   1.000
_cell.length_b   1.000
_cell.length_c   1.000
_cell.angle_alpha   90.00
_cell.angle_beta   90.00
_cell.angle_gamma   90.00
#
_symmetry.space_group_name_H-M   'P 1'
#
loop_
_entity.id
_entity.type
_entity.pdbx_description
1 polymer ?
#
loop_
_entity_poly.entity_id
_entity_poly.type
_entity_poly.pdbx_seq_one_letter_code
_entity_poly.pdbx_strand_id
1 'polypeptide(L)'
;MFGMFKNSLFGNTEETEYKLLSSETKDGVSFEVRRYDAAKFAAVSSEGRTFDQVTGELMRKLLMYIGGSNEQGEAMGTAAPIIVTVYPRNDGVFSRRLVVAIRIPTSYQQEPPTPTDSAIRIEERPGMTVYALQFGGFAGESEYRAEALRLTRTLGETAPFQRKQYFCCSYDPLRPYGRRNELFCRRFADVLGIIALKNDPVLAVGQTESHLTLEYFTEEFVVDSVTLRCPGLWP
;
A
#
# COMPACT_ATOMS: atom_id res chain seq x y z
N MET A 1 2.50 -40.01 5.93
CA MET A 1 1.79 -39.25 4.88
C MET A 1 2.21 -37.78 5.02
N PHE A 2 3.40 -37.44 4.51
CA PHE A 2 3.93 -36.08 4.53
C PHE A 2 3.63 -35.47 3.15
N GLY A 3 2.72 -34.50 3.11
CA GLY A 3 2.29 -33.85 1.88
C GLY A 3 3.47 -33.18 1.19
N MET A 4 3.70 -33.57 -0.06
CA MET A 4 4.66 -32.93 -0.97
C MET A 4 4.27 -31.45 -1.13
N PHE A 5 5.10 -30.56 -0.57
CA PHE A 5 5.15 -29.19 -1.07
C PHE A 5 5.55 -29.29 -2.55
N LYS A 6 4.62 -28.98 -3.47
CA LYS A 6 4.96 -28.86 -4.88
C LYS A 6 6.07 -27.81 -4.99
N ASN A 7 7.15 -28.14 -5.71
CA ASN A 7 8.35 -27.32 -5.95
C ASN A 7 8.11 -25.95 -6.64
N SER A 8 6.88 -25.44 -6.63
CA SER A 8 6.46 -24.22 -7.32
C SER A 8 6.71 -22.93 -6.52
N LEU A 9 7.09 -23.03 -5.24
CA LEU A 9 7.46 -21.85 -4.45
C LEU A 9 8.81 -21.23 -4.85
N PHE A 10 9.58 -21.92 -5.71
CA PHE A 10 10.85 -21.43 -6.29
C PHE A 10 10.71 -21.06 -7.79
N GLY A 11 9.49 -20.94 -8.31
CA GLY A 11 9.23 -20.47 -9.68
C GLY A 11 9.34 -18.95 -9.85
N ASN A 12 9.12 -18.47 -11.08
CA ASN A 12 9.06 -17.05 -11.44
C ASN A 12 8.16 -16.29 -10.45
N THR A 13 8.74 -15.35 -9.71
CA THR A 13 7.98 -14.45 -8.83
C THR A 13 7.47 -13.28 -9.67
N GLU A 14 6.17 -13.08 -9.70
CA GLU A 14 5.56 -11.91 -10.35
C GLU A 14 5.72 -10.69 -9.43
N GLU A 15 6.58 -9.74 -9.80
CA GLU A 15 6.60 -8.44 -9.11
C GLU A 15 5.39 -7.61 -9.54
N THR A 16 4.71 -7.00 -8.57
CA THR A 16 3.56 -6.14 -8.82
C THR A 16 4.00 -4.94 -9.66
N GLU A 17 3.45 -4.84 -10.86
CA GLU A 17 3.70 -3.74 -11.76
C GLU A 17 3.18 -2.41 -11.21
N TYR A 18 3.90 -1.34 -11.52
CA TYR A 18 3.52 0.02 -11.16
C TYR A 18 4.00 1.01 -12.23
N LYS A 19 3.31 2.14 -12.33
CA LYS A 19 3.77 3.29 -13.10
C LYS A 19 4.60 4.20 -12.19
N LEU A 20 5.88 4.37 -12.50
CA LEU A 20 6.74 5.36 -11.85
C LEU A 20 6.28 6.76 -12.26
N LEU A 21 5.95 7.60 -11.28
CA LEU A 21 5.53 8.99 -11.50
C LEU A 21 6.70 9.97 -11.29
N SER A 22 7.51 9.74 -10.26
CA SER A 22 8.73 10.49 -10.01
C SER A 22 9.72 9.70 -9.15
N SER A 23 10.99 10.08 -9.20
CA SER A 23 12.03 9.67 -8.27
C SER A 23 12.65 10.94 -7.69
N GLU A 24 12.72 11.05 -6.37
CA GLU A 24 13.15 12.24 -5.66
C GLU A 24 14.20 11.89 -4.62
N THR A 25 15.19 12.76 -4.45
CA THR A 25 16.16 12.69 -3.35
C THR A 25 16.09 13.99 -2.56
N LYS A 26 15.83 13.89 -1.25
CA LYS A 26 15.81 15.02 -0.31
C LYS A 26 16.62 14.64 0.91
N ASP A 27 17.52 15.51 1.35
CA ASP A 27 18.37 15.31 2.53
C ASP A 27 19.09 13.95 2.55
N GLY A 28 19.54 13.48 1.37
CA GLY A 28 20.23 12.20 1.21
C GLY A 28 19.32 10.96 1.26
N VAL A 29 18.00 11.14 1.33
CA VAL A 29 17.01 10.07 1.30
C VAL A 29 16.33 10.07 -0.06
N SER A 30 16.48 8.96 -0.79
CA SER A 30 15.81 8.72 -2.07
C SER A 30 14.51 7.95 -1.88
N PHE A 31 13.44 8.43 -2.49
CA PHE A 31 12.14 7.77 -2.53
C PHE A 31 11.50 7.92 -3.91
N GLU A 32 10.56 7.03 -4.22
CA GLU A 32 9.83 7.05 -5.49
C GLU A 32 8.35 7.36 -5.26
N VAL A 33 7.72 7.98 -6.23
CA VAL A 33 6.27 8.12 -6.30
C VAL A 33 5.76 7.16 -7.35
N ARG A 34 4.94 6.19 -6.95
CA ARG A 34 4.46 5.10 -7.82
C ARG A 34 2.94 5.04 -7.83
N ARG A 35 2.35 4.73 -8.98
CA ARG A 35 0.92 4.43 -9.14
C ARG A 35 0.74 2.92 -9.35
N TYR A 36 -0.05 2.31 -8.48
CA TYR A 36 -0.50 0.92 -8.59
C TYR A 36 -1.94 0.88 -9.07
N ASP A 37 -2.25 0.07 -10.08
CA ASP A 37 -3.62 -0.10 -10.55
C ASP A 37 -4.46 -0.92 -9.56
N ALA A 38 -5.79 -0.92 -9.78
CA ALA A 38 -6.70 -1.73 -8.99
C ALA A 38 -6.42 -3.22 -9.23
N ALA A 39 -6.50 -4.02 -8.18
CA ALA A 39 -6.26 -5.46 -8.27
C ALA A 39 -6.94 -6.20 -7.11
N LYS A 40 -7.15 -7.50 -7.28
CA LYS A 40 -7.55 -8.43 -6.23
C LYS A 40 -6.34 -8.89 -5.42
N PHE A 41 -6.52 -8.92 -4.12
CA PHE A 41 -5.54 -9.37 -3.13
C PHE A 41 -6.14 -10.49 -2.30
N ALA A 42 -5.32 -11.48 -1.94
CA ALA A 42 -5.65 -12.37 -0.85
C ALA A 42 -5.12 -11.75 0.45
N ALA A 43 -5.98 -11.61 1.45
CA ALA A 43 -5.67 -10.90 2.68
C ALA A 43 -6.08 -11.70 3.92
N VAL A 44 -5.28 -11.58 4.98
CA VAL A 44 -5.58 -12.09 6.32
C VAL A 44 -5.33 -10.99 7.33
N SER A 45 -6.29 -10.78 8.23
CA SER A 45 -6.21 -9.79 9.30
C SER A 45 -5.95 -10.44 10.65
N SER A 46 -5.25 -9.75 11.54
CA SER A 46 -5.15 -10.13 12.96
C SER A 46 -5.36 -8.92 13.86
N GLU A 47 -5.97 -9.18 15.02
CA GLU A 47 -6.14 -8.22 16.10
C GLU A 47 -5.59 -8.79 17.42
N GLY A 48 -5.08 -7.94 18.31
CA GLY A 48 -4.64 -8.30 19.67
C GLY A 48 -3.19 -8.80 19.82
N ARG A 49 -2.49 -9.09 18.71
CA ARG A 49 -1.07 -9.53 18.67
C ARG A 49 -0.16 -8.47 18.04
N THR A 50 1.12 -8.43 18.45
CA THR A 50 2.09 -7.47 17.88
C THR A 50 2.53 -7.88 16.47
N PHE A 51 3.15 -6.96 15.73
CA PHE A 51 3.64 -7.20 14.36
C PHE A 51 4.56 -8.43 14.29
N ASP A 52 5.59 -8.48 15.12
CA ASP A 52 6.59 -9.56 15.09
C ASP A 52 6.02 -10.92 15.51
N GLN A 53 4.94 -10.93 16.31
CA GLN A 53 4.30 -12.17 16.77
C GLN A 53 3.47 -12.86 15.69
N VAL A 54 2.86 -12.10 14.77
CA VAL A 54 1.79 -12.63 13.92
C VAL A 54 2.11 -12.60 12.43
N THR A 55 2.97 -11.70 11.97
CA THR A 55 3.25 -11.53 10.53
C THR A 55 3.71 -12.83 9.86
N GLY A 56 4.66 -13.56 10.44
CA GLY A 56 5.13 -14.84 9.88
C GLY A 56 4.02 -15.90 9.73
N GLU A 57 3.10 -15.99 10.68
CA GLU A 57 1.96 -16.91 10.63
C GLU A 57 1.00 -16.54 9.47
N LEU A 58 0.64 -15.26 9.34
CA LEU A 58 -0.29 -14.80 8.31
C LEU A 58 0.33 -14.87 6.91
N MET A 59 1.60 -14.53 6.77
CA MET A 59 2.35 -14.69 5.52
C MET A 59 2.34 -16.17 5.07
N ARG A 60 2.57 -17.10 6.00
CA ARG A 60 2.52 -18.54 5.70
C ARG A 60 1.14 -18.98 5.20
N LYS A 61 0.05 -18.50 5.79
CA LYS A 61 -1.33 -18.78 5.30
C LYS A 61 -1.50 -18.36 3.85
N LEU A 62 -1.09 -17.14 3.51
CA LEU A 62 -1.18 -16.62 2.14
C LEU A 62 -0.28 -17.37 1.15
N LEU A 63 0.95 -17.70 1.56
CA LEU A 63 1.88 -18.47 0.74
C LEU A 63 1.37 -19.90 0.48
N MET A 64 0.70 -20.53 1.45
CA MET A 64 0.05 -21.83 1.25
C MET A 64 -1.10 -21.73 0.26
N TYR A 65 -1.94 -20.70 0.36
CA TYR A 65 -3.04 -20.45 -0.58
C TYR A 65 -2.54 -20.28 -2.02
N ILE A 66 -1.54 -19.42 -2.21
CA ILE A 66 -0.89 -19.23 -3.52
C ILE A 66 -0.16 -20.50 -4.00
N GLY A 67 0.38 -21.28 -3.07
CA GLY A 67 1.07 -22.55 -3.36
C GLY A 67 0.16 -23.73 -3.67
N GLY A 68 -1.17 -23.55 -3.73
CA GLY A 68 -2.13 -24.62 -4.08
C GLY A 68 -3.05 -25.08 -2.94
N SER A 69 -3.00 -24.44 -1.77
CA SER A 69 -3.99 -24.67 -0.69
C SER A 69 -5.24 -23.83 -0.95
N ASN A 70 -5.91 -24.14 -2.04
CA ASN A 70 -7.17 -23.57 -2.50
C ASN A 70 -8.05 -24.71 -3.04
N GLU A 71 -9.34 -24.48 -3.21
CA GLU A 71 -10.29 -25.54 -3.58
C GLU A 71 -9.95 -26.20 -4.92
N GLN A 72 -9.35 -25.44 -5.84
CA GLN A 72 -8.95 -25.88 -7.17
C GLN A 72 -7.59 -26.61 -7.16
N GLY A 73 -6.83 -26.57 -6.05
CA GLY A 73 -5.49 -27.16 -5.97
C GLY A 73 -4.44 -26.47 -6.86
N GLU A 74 -4.73 -25.23 -7.28
CA GLU A 74 -3.95 -24.47 -8.26
C GLU A 74 -2.75 -23.78 -7.62
N ALA A 75 -1.55 -24.12 -8.09
CA ALA A 75 -0.34 -23.42 -7.70
C ALA A 75 -0.20 -22.18 -8.58
N MET A 76 -0.55 -21.01 -8.03
CA MET A 76 -0.61 -19.77 -8.78
C MET A 76 0.77 -19.13 -9.06
N GLY A 77 1.81 -19.57 -8.34
CA GLY A 77 3.13 -18.92 -8.35
C GLY A 77 3.16 -17.69 -7.43
N THR A 78 4.35 -17.37 -6.91
CA THR A 78 4.50 -16.29 -5.91
C THR A 78 4.36 -14.92 -6.56
N ALA A 79 3.71 -13.97 -5.88
CA ALA A 79 3.73 -12.55 -6.22
C ALA A 79 4.44 -11.74 -5.14
N ALA A 80 5.15 -10.68 -5.53
CA ALA A 80 5.83 -9.77 -4.63
C ALA A 80 5.36 -8.31 -4.85
N PRO A 81 5.43 -7.45 -3.82
CA PRO A 81 5.77 -7.77 -2.44
C PRO A 81 4.60 -8.39 -1.67
N ILE A 82 4.92 -9.05 -0.55
CA ILE A 82 3.95 -9.25 0.52
C ILE A 82 3.79 -7.93 1.27
N ILE A 83 2.55 -7.49 1.46
CA ILE A 83 2.21 -6.18 2.03
C ILE A 83 1.60 -6.37 3.41
N VAL A 84 2.22 -5.81 4.45
CA VAL A 84 1.63 -5.70 5.78
C VAL A 84 1.14 -4.28 6.00
N THR A 85 -0.18 -4.12 6.06
CA THR A 85 -0.82 -2.85 6.41
C THR A 85 -0.87 -2.72 7.92
N VAL A 86 -0.27 -1.65 8.43
CA VAL A 86 -0.16 -1.37 9.87
C VAL A 86 -0.77 0.00 10.17
N TYR A 87 -1.30 0.15 11.38
CA TYR A 87 -1.93 1.39 11.82
C TYR A 87 -1.14 1.94 13.01
N PRO A 88 -0.36 3.02 12.84
CA PRO A 88 0.40 3.63 13.92
C PRO A 88 -0.54 4.27 14.96
N ARG A 89 -0.14 4.16 16.22
CA ARG A 89 -0.68 4.94 17.35
C ARG A 89 -0.02 6.32 17.39
N ASN A 90 -0.49 7.19 18.29
CA ASN A 90 0.08 8.53 18.49
C ASN A 90 1.57 8.52 18.92
N ASP A 91 2.02 7.46 19.59
CA ASP A 91 3.42 7.22 19.97
C ASP A 91 4.27 6.59 18.83
N GLY A 92 3.66 6.43 17.65
CA GLY A 92 4.27 5.80 16.48
C GLY A 92 4.45 4.29 16.58
N VAL A 93 4.06 3.64 17.68
CA VAL A 93 4.04 2.18 17.81
C VAL A 93 2.90 1.63 16.95
N PHE A 94 3.11 0.48 16.29
CA PHE A 94 2.01 -0.11 15.53
C PHE A 94 0.95 -0.63 16.48
N SER A 95 -0.31 -0.33 16.17
CA SER A 95 -1.42 -0.96 16.87
C SER A 95 -1.36 -2.48 16.68
N ARG A 96 -2.02 -3.22 17.57
CA ARG A 96 -2.13 -4.68 17.46
C ARG A 96 -3.14 -5.13 16.41
N ARG A 97 -3.40 -4.29 15.41
CA ARG A 97 -4.25 -4.55 14.26
C ARG A 97 -3.37 -4.47 13.03
N LEU A 98 -3.35 -5.54 12.24
CA LEU A 98 -2.65 -5.55 10.97
C LEU A 98 -3.35 -6.43 9.95
N VAL A 99 -3.11 -6.12 8.67
CA VAL A 99 -3.61 -6.90 7.54
C VAL A 99 -2.42 -7.28 6.69
N VAL A 100 -2.17 -8.57 6.51
CA VAL A 100 -1.18 -9.08 5.56
C VAL A 100 -1.91 -9.42 4.29
N ALA A 101 -1.36 -9.00 3.15
CA ALA A 101 -1.93 -9.29 1.85
C ALA A 101 -0.86 -9.57 0.81
N ILE A 102 -1.25 -10.35 -0.19
CA ILE A 102 -0.46 -10.63 -1.39
C ILE A 102 -1.35 -10.39 -2.60
N ARG A 103 -0.79 -9.73 -3.63
CA ARG A 103 -1.50 -9.55 -4.89
C ARG A 103 -1.72 -10.91 -5.54
N ILE A 104 -2.91 -11.17 -6.05
CA ILE A 104 -3.17 -12.39 -6.82
C ILE A 104 -2.44 -12.27 -8.17
N PRO A 105 -1.74 -13.31 -8.66
CA PRO A 105 -1.01 -13.22 -9.93
C PRO A 105 -1.92 -12.85 -11.11
N THR A 106 -1.36 -12.22 -12.14
CA THR A 106 -2.14 -11.58 -13.21
C THR A 106 -3.06 -12.56 -13.94
N SER A 107 -2.64 -13.81 -14.15
CA SER A 107 -3.45 -14.85 -14.78
C SER A 107 -4.71 -15.23 -13.98
N TYR A 108 -4.75 -14.94 -12.68
CA TYR A 108 -5.85 -15.28 -11.77
C TYR A 108 -6.64 -14.05 -11.29
N GLN A 109 -6.33 -12.84 -11.77
CA GLN A 109 -7.01 -11.61 -11.35
C GLN A 109 -8.51 -11.60 -11.68
N GLN A 110 -8.93 -12.26 -12.77
CA GLN A 110 -10.35 -12.35 -13.14
C GLN A 110 -11.11 -13.33 -12.24
N GLU A 111 -10.57 -14.54 -12.08
CA GLU A 111 -11.19 -15.62 -11.30
C GLU A 111 -10.15 -16.26 -10.36
N PRO A 112 -9.95 -15.70 -9.16
CA PRO A 112 -9.03 -16.29 -8.20
C PRO A 112 -9.54 -17.63 -7.66
N PRO A 113 -8.68 -18.64 -7.48
CA PRO A 113 -9.03 -19.87 -6.77
C PRO A 113 -9.62 -19.59 -5.39
N THR A 114 -10.61 -20.37 -4.98
CA THR A 114 -11.31 -20.16 -3.71
C THR A 114 -10.42 -20.61 -2.55
N PRO A 115 -10.17 -19.75 -1.53
CA PRO A 115 -9.36 -20.15 -0.38
C PRO A 115 -10.02 -21.25 0.44
N THR A 116 -9.26 -22.26 0.85
CA THR A 116 -9.75 -23.31 1.79
C THR A 116 -9.62 -22.88 3.26
N ASP A 117 -8.74 -21.93 3.57
CA ASP A 117 -8.62 -21.32 4.88
C ASP A 117 -9.60 -20.14 4.98
N SER A 118 -10.61 -20.27 5.84
CA SER A 118 -11.67 -19.26 6.02
C SER A 118 -11.17 -17.93 6.58
N ALA A 119 -9.93 -17.86 7.08
CA ALA A 119 -9.30 -16.61 7.49
C ALA A 119 -8.83 -15.76 6.29
N ILE A 120 -8.67 -16.37 5.11
CA ILE A 120 -8.23 -15.69 3.89
C ILE A 120 -9.46 -15.09 3.19
N ARG A 121 -9.40 -13.79 2.94
CA ARG A 121 -10.41 -13.07 2.16
C ARG A 121 -9.81 -12.60 0.85
N ILE A 122 -10.56 -12.76 -0.23
CA ILE A 122 -10.25 -12.11 -1.50
C ILE A 122 -10.89 -10.73 -1.48
N GLU A 123 -10.08 -9.69 -1.61
CA GLU A 123 -10.54 -8.30 -1.59
C GLU A 123 -10.07 -7.58 -2.85
N GLU A 124 -10.96 -6.78 -3.44
CA GLU A 124 -10.61 -5.87 -4.51
C GLU A 124 -10.13 -4.56 -3.88
N ARG A 125 -8.87 -4.19 -4.17
CA ARG A 125 -8.30 -2.94 -3.70
C ARG A 125 -8.32 -1.93 -4.85
N PRO A 126 -8.83 -0.71 -4.63
CA PRO A 126 -8.71 0.34 -5.63
C PRO A 126 -7.24 0.67 -5.84
N GLY A 127 -6.92 1.12 -7.05
CA GLY A 127 -5.56 1.60 -7.31
C GLY A 127 -5.21 2.74 -6.36
N MET A 128 -3.96 2.77 -5.90
CA MET A 128 -3.42 3.86 -5.09
C MET A 128 -2.15 4.48 -5.67
N THR A 129 -1.88 5.72 -5.30
CA THR A 129 -0.56 6.35 -5.47
C THR A 129 0.20 6.30 -4.15
N VAL A 130 1.48 5.92 -4.17
CA VAL A 130 2.30 5.81 -2.96
C VAL A 130 3.62 6.56 -3.07
N TYR A 131 4.13 7.00 -1.93
CA TYR A 131 5.55 7.28 -1.72
C TYR A 131 6.21 6.00 -1.25
N ALA A 132 7.26 5.54 -1.93
CA ALA A 132 7.96 4.30 -1.68
C ALA A 132 9.41 4.55 -1.27
N LEU A 133 9.78 4.09 -0.06
CA LEU A 133 11.14 4.13 0.45
C LEU A 133 11.72 2.72 0.53
N GLN A 134 12.80 2.47 -0.20
CA GLN A 134 13.50 1.18 -0.18
C GLN A 134 14.60 1.15 0.89
N PHE A 135 14.74 0.00 1.56
CA PHE A 135 15.80 -0.27 2.51
C PHE A 135 16.13 -1.76 2.56
N GLY A 136 17.33 -2.08 3.07
CA GLY A 136 17.82 -3.46 3.18
C GLY A 136 17.77 -4.01 4.61
N GLY A 137 18.11 -5.29 4.75
CA GLY A 137 18.27 -5.94 6.06
C GLY A 137 17.04 -6.71 6.54
N PHE A 138 17.09 -7.20 7.77
CA PHE A 138 15.92 -7.78 8.45
C PHE A 138 15.00 -6.65 8.90
N ALA A 139 13.71 -6.75 8.61
CA ALA A 139 12.74 -5.71 8.92
C ALA A 139 11.66 -6.26 9.86
N GLY A 140 11.81 -5.96 11.15
CA GLY A 140 10.76 -6.09 12.15
C GLY A 140 10.02 -4.77 12.36
N GLU A 141 9.17 -4.72 13.39
CA GLU A 141 8.43 -3.49 13.72
C GLU A 141 9.34 -2.28 13.92
N SER A 142 10.46 -2.44 14.64
CA SER A 142 11.41 -1.35 14.92
C SER A 142 11.97 -0.73 13.64
N GLU A 143 12.36 -1.54 12.65
CA GLU A 143 12.94 -1.05 11.41
C GLU A 143 11.88 -0.35 10.56
N TYR A 144 10.69 -0.94 10.40
CA TYR A 144 9.61 -0.28 9.66
C TYR A 144 9.18 1.05 10.29
N ARG A 145 9.19 1.15 11.63
CA ARG A 145 8.93 2.41 12.33
C ARG A 145 10.01 3.45 12.08
N ALA A 146 11.29 3.05 12.12
CA ALA A 146 12.40 3.95 11.82
C ALA A 146 12.32 4.47 10.37
N GLU A 147 11.99 3.59 9.43
CA GLU A 147 11.81 3.94 8.03
C GLU A 147 10.57 4.81 7.79
N ALA A 148 9.49 4.61 8.56
CA ALA A 148 8.31 5.47 8.51
C ALA A 148 8.65 6.88 8.99
N LEU A 149 9.40 6.98 10.08
CA LEU A 149 9.88 8.27 10.55
C LEU A 149 10.81 8.93 9.53
N ARG A 150 11.71 8.16 8.91
CA ARG A 150 12.64 8.65 7.88
C ARG A 150 11.89 9.19 6.67
N LEU A 151 10.96 8.42 6.10
CA LEU A 151 10.16 8.83 4.94
C LEU A 151 9.31 10.06 5.27
N THR A 152 8.57 10.03 6.37
CA THR A 152 7.63 11.12 6.71
C THR A 152 8.34 12.43 7.05
N ARG A 153 9.53 12.39 7.65
CA ARG A 153 10.37 13.59 7.83
C ARG A 153 10.86 14.13 6.49
N THR A 154 11.33 13.25 5.60
CA THR A 154 11.81 13.61 4.25
C THR A 154 10.71 14.24 3.40
N LEU A 155 9.48 13.72 3.51
CA LEU A 155 8.31 14.28 2.82
C LEU A 155 7.89 15.64 3.40
N GLY A 156 8.10 15.86 4.70
CA GLY A 156 7.68 17.06 5.41
C GLY A 156 6.21 17.04 5.84
N GLU A 157 5.80 18.09 6.55
CA GLU A 157 4.46 18.18 7.15
C GLU A 157 3.36 18.41 6.10
N THR A 158 3.67 19.21 5.07
CA THR A 158 2.75 19.63 4.01
C THR A 158 2.55 18.59 2.92
N ALA A 159 3.30 17.48 2.95
CA ALA A 159 3.17 16.44 1.93
C ALA A 159 1.78 15.78 1.98
N PRO A 160 1.14 15.59 0.82
CA PRO A 160 -0.21 15.05 0.76
C PRO A 160 -0.20 13.53 0.89
N PHE A 161 -0.10 12.99 2.11
CA PHE A 161 -0.22 11.54 2.36
C PHE A 161 -1.00 11.18 3.63
N GLN A 162 -1.58 9.98 3.63
CA GLN A 162 -2.35 9.42 4.73
C GLN A 162 -1.43 8.96 5.87
N ARG A 163 -1.55 9.58 7.04
CA ARG A 163 -0.74 9.27 8.24
C ARG A 163 -1.31 8.16 9.12
N LYS A 164 -2.53 7.69 8.84
CA LYS A 164 -3.24 6.68 9.64
C LYS A 164 -2.84 5.24 9.35
N GLN A 165 -2.09 5.02 8.27
CA GLN A 165 -1.65 3.68 7.88
C GLN A 165 -0.34 3.74 7.11
N TYR A 166 0.46 2.68 7.26
CA TYR A 166 1.65 2.43 6.45
C TYR A 166 1.58 1.04 5.84
N PHE A 167 2.29 0.84 4.74
CA PHE A 167 2.42 -0.48 4.12
C PHE A 167 3.88 -0.92 4.22
N CYS A 168 4.10 -2.00 4.94
CA CYS A 168 5.39 -2.63 5.12
C CYS A 168 5.53 -3.74 4.07
N CYS A 169 6.39 -3.54 3.08
CA CYS A 169 6.48 -4.39 1.90
C CYS A 169 7.75 -5.25 1.95
N SER A 170 7.59 -6.57 1.87
CA SER A 170 8.70 -7.51 1.83
C SER A 170 8.70 -8.28 0.51
N TYR A 171 9.81 -8.22 -0.24
CA TYR A 171 9.96 -8.90 -1.52
C TYR A 171 10.55 -10.31 -1.35
N ASP A 172 11.48 -10.47 -0.40
CA ASP A 172 12.23 -11.72 -0.20
C ASP A 172 12.23 -12.15 1.29
N PRO A 173 11.07 -12.43 1.90
CA PRO A 173 11.00 -12.76 3.33
C PRO A 173 11.79 -14.03 3.70
N LEU A 174 12.01 -14.94 2.74
CA LEU A 174 12.67 -16.22 2.94
C LEU A 174 14.20 -16.18 2.70
N ARG A 175 14.76 -15.11 2.10
CA ARG A 175 16.21 -15.05 1.84
C ARG A 175 17.01 -14.70 3.10
N PRO A 176 18.18 -15.29 3.39
CA PRO A 176 18.95 -14.93 4.58
C PRO A 176 19.70 -13.59 4.47
N TYR A 177 20.06 -13.15 3.26
CA TYR A 177 20.81 -11.91 3.00
C TYR A 177 20.26 -11.17 1.76
N GLY A 178 20.60 -9.88 1.63
CA GLY A 178 20.25 -9.08 0.44
C GLY A 178 18.75 -8.83 0.27
N ARG A 179 17.98 -8.84 1.37
CA ARG A 179 16.53 -8.61 1.33
C ARG A 179 16.21 -7.20 0.85
N ARG A 180 15.27 -7.09 -0.08
CA ARG A 180 14.61 -5.83 -0.44
C ARG A 180 13.34 -5.68 0.39
N ASN A 181 13.31 -4.64 1.22
CA ASN A 181 12.09 -4.19 1.88
C ASN A 181 11.78 -2.77 1.45
N GLU A 182 10.50 -2.43 1.48
CA GLU A 182 10.05 -1.08 1.19
C GLU A 182 8.99 -0.66 2.21
N LEU A 183 8.90 0.64 2.44
CA LEU A 183 7.81 1.24 3.20
C LEU A 183 7.03 2.17 2.29
N PHE A 184 5.71 1.97 2.22
CA PHE A 184 4.82 2.87 1.50
C PHE A 184 3.97 3.75 2.40
N CYS A 185 3.80 5.01 1.97
CA CYS A 185 2.78 5.93 2.44
C CYS A 185 1.81 6.24 1.29
N ARG A 186 0.50 6.11 1.50
CA ARG A 186 -0.49 6.44 0.46
C ARG A 186 -0.60 7.96 0.27
N ARG A 187 -0.40 8.43 -0.96
CA ARG A 187 -0.59 9.83 -1.36
C ARG A 187 -2.09 10.16 -1.48
N PHE A 188 -2.52 11.33 -1.03
CA PHE A 188 -3.92 11.79 -1.07
C PHE A 188 -4.46 12.09 -2.49
N ALA A 189 -3.61 12.15 -3.50
CA ALA A 189 -3.93 12.68 -4.83
C ALA A 189 -5.01 11.91 -5.62
N ASP A 190 -5.64 10.90 -5.04
CA ASP A 190 -6.77 10.20 -5.64
C ASP A 190 -8.08 11.03 -5.62
N VAL A 191 -8.17 12.17 -4.90
CA VAL A 191 -9.41 13.00 -4.87
C VAL A 191 -9.44 14.07 -5.97
N LEU A 192 -8.32 14.77 -6.22
CA LEU A 192 -8.27 15.85 -7.23
C LEU A 192 -8.25 15.32 -8.67
N GLY A 193 -7.67 14.14 -8.91
CA GLY A 193 -7.69 13.50 -10.23
C GLY A 193 -9.10 13.08 -10.66
N ILE A 194 -9.97 12.70 -9.73
CA ILE A 194 -11.37 12.35 -10.02
C ILE A 194 -12.18 13.60 -10.38
N ILE A 195 -11.90 14.76 -9.76
CA ILE A 195 -12.57 16.03 -10.09
C ILE A 195 -12.12 16.54 -11.47
N ALA A 196 -10.82 16.45 -11.80
CA ALA A 196 -10.31 16.84 -13.10
C ALA A 196 -10.78 15.91 -14.24
N LEU A 197 -10.97 14.61 -13.99
CA LEU A 197 -11.50 13.67 -14.98
C LEU A 197 -13.03 13.75 -15.15
N LYS A 198 -13.76 14.31 -14.17
CA LYS A 198 -15.21 14.59 -14.31
C LYS A 198 -15.51 15.91 -15.01
N ASN A 199 -14.54 16.84 -15.04
CA ASN A 199 -14.65 18.10 -15.76
C ASN A 199 -13.90 18.00 -17.09
N ASP A 200 -14.55 17.38 -18.08
CA ASP A 200 -14.19 17.54 -19.49
C ASP A 200 -14.10 19.05 -19.82
N PRO A 201 -13.02 19.54 -20.45
CA PRO A 201 -12.88 20.95 -20.81
C PRO A 201 -13.63 21.22 -22.12
N VAL A 202 -14.94 21.01 -22.13
CA VAL A 202 -15.82 21.51 -23.19
C VAL A 202 -17.00 22.17 -22.49
N LEU A 203 -17.04 23.51 -22.57
CA LEU A 203 -18.03 24.43 -21.98
C LEU A 203 -17.73 24.94 -20.56
N ALA A 204 -16.94 26.00 -20.47
CA ALA A 204 -17.33 27.21 -19.73
C ALA A 204 -16.36 28.35 -20.06
N VAL A 205 -16.59 29.00 -21.20
CA VAL A 205 -16.19 30.40 -21.38
C VAL A 205 -17.12 31.21 -20.47
N GLY A 206 -16.55 31.86 -19.46
CA GLY A 206 -17.31 32.69 -18.52
C GLY A 206 -16.44 33.17 -17.38
N GLN A 207 -15.63 34.19 -17.64
CA GLN A 207 -14.96 34.97 -16.60
C GLN A 207 -16.00 35.55 -15.63
N THR A 208 -15.76 35.40 -14.32
CA THR A 208 -15.76 36.52 -13.36
C THR A 208 -15.03 36.11 -12.09
N GLU A 209 -14.23 37.03 -11.59
CA GLU A 209 -13.35 36.91 -10.43
C GLU A 209 -14.10 36.74 -9.10
N SER A 210 -13.32 36.26 -8.11
CA SER A 210 -13.49 36.35 -6.66
C SER A 210 -14.21 35.18 -5.95
N HIS A 211 -13.41 34.50 -5.12
CA HIS A 211 -13.77 33.53 -4.08
C HIS A 211 -14.46 32.22 -4.51
N LEU A 212 -13.64 31.17 -4.69
CA LEU A 212 -14.10 29.78 -4.63
C LEU A 212 -13.88 29.24 -3.21
N THR A 213 -14.89 29.34 -2.36
CA THR A 213 -15.04 28.49 -1.17
C THR A 213 -15.66 27.17 -1.62
N LEU A 214 -14.87 26.09 -1.62
CA LEU A 214 -15.38 24.73 -1.85
C LEU A 214 -15.85 24.16 -0.50
N GLU A 215 -17.12 24.40 -0.17
CA GLU A 215 -17.81 23.61 0.86
C GLU A 215 -18.27 22.29 0.22
N TYR A 216 -17.71 21.17 0.66
CA TYR A 216 -18.27 19.85 0.40
C TYR A 216 -18.87 19.29 1.67
N PHE A 217 -20.20 19.13 1.65
CA PHE A 217 -20.93 18.26 2.55
C PHE A 217 -20.73 16.82 2.10
N THR A 218 -20.01 16.04 2.92
CA THR A 218 -20.24 14.60 3.05
C THR A 218 -20.46 14.35 4.53
N GLU A 219 -21.65 13.85 4.89
CA GLU A 219 -21.95 13.42 6.25
C GLU A 219 -20.84 12.46 6.73
N GLU A 220 -20.35 12.72 7.95
CA GLU A 220 -19.18 12.10 8.58
C GLU A 220 -17.82 12.42 7.90
N PHE A 221 -17.27 13.61 8.12
CA PHE A 221 -15.85 13.85 8.49
C PHE A 221 -15.65 15.37 8.59
N VAL A 222 -15.47 15.89 9.81
CA VAL A 222 -15.04 17.27 10.01
C VAL A 222 -13.59 17.38 9.52
N VAL A 223 -13.33 18.21 8.51
CA VAL A 223 -11.97 18.53 8.07
C VAL A 223 -11.80 20.04 8.14
N ASP A 224 -10.83 20.47 8.94
CA ASP A 224 -10.38 21.86 9.02
C ASP A 224 -10.05 22.39 7.62
N SER A 225 -10.64 23.54 7.29
CA SER A 225 -10.47 24.23 6.02
C SER A 225 -9.00 24.58 5.76
N VAL A 226 -8.38 23.98 4.73
CA VAL A 226 -7.07 24.42 4.25
C VAL A 226 -7.28 25.60 3.29
N THR A 227 -6.98 26.82 3.77
CA THR A 227 -6.97 28.01 2.91
C THR A 227 -5.61 28.11 2.21
N LEU A 228 -5.56 27.80 0.91
CA LEU A 228 -4.37 28.05 0.10
C LEU A 228 -4.34 29.53 -0.30
N ARG A 229 -3.42 30.30 0.28
CA ARG A 229 -3.09 31.65 -0.21
C ARG A 229 -2.10 31.54 -1.38
N CYS A 230 -2.47 32.04 -2.55
CA CYS A 230 -1.53 32.29 -3.63
C CYS A 230 -0.57 33.44 -3.21
N PRO A 231 0.75 33.26 -3.29
CA PRO A 231 1.69 34.34 -3.06
C PRO A 231 1.89 35.11 -4.37
N GLY A 232 1.51 36.40 -4.37
CA GLY A 232 1.91 37.34 -5.41
C GLY A 232 0.81 38.30 -5.81
N LEU A 233 0.80 39.46 -5.15
CA LEU A 233 0.65 40.81 -5.71
C LEU A 233 0.46 41.76 -4.52
N TRP A 234 1.54 42.44 -4.15
CA TRP A 234 1.50 43.63 -3.30
C TRP A 234 1.43 44.88 -4.21
N PRO A 235 0.91 46.00 -3.70
CA PRO A 235 -0.01 46.89 -4.41
C PRO A 235 0.63 47.78 -5.48
#